data_AF-A0A8T3UBW2-F1
#
_entry.id   AF-A0A8T3UBW2-F1
#
_cell.length_a   1.000
_cell.length_b   1.000
_cell.length_c   1.000
_cell.angle_alpha   90.00
_cell.angle_beta   90.00
_cell.angle_gamma   90.00
#
_symmetry.space_group_name_H-M   'P 1'
#
loop_
_entity.id
_entity.type
_entity.pdbx_description
1 polymer ?
#
loop_
_entity_poly.entity_id
_entity_poly.type
_entity_poly.pdbx_seq_one_letter_code
_entity_poly.pdbx_strand_id
1 'polypeptide(L)'
;MTKLSHTGFISKDDLLKLEKTEEEIEKESIYVLNKLSSDYEIMRNTHIPSILKTVSYNERMQNDNLKLYEIAAVFKEKENLEDNKELKEETILTICRTSNKKLINFDSTGSKMNYQESDIYLLKKDAEKILHYIGINKFNIAKNENNSILHAGQTIDYIIGNKKIATLRKSKKTNIK
;
A
#
# COMPACT_ATOMS: atom_id res chain seq x y z
N MET A 1 3.65 -12.34 -9.49
CA MET A 1 3.93 -11.08 -8.77
C MET A 1 5.40 -11.10 -8.37
N THR A 2 6.07 -9.96 -8.42
CA THR A 2 7.48 -9.80 -8.05
C THR A 2 7.59 -9.38 -6.59
N LYS A 3 8.43 -10.05 -5.81
CA LYS A 3 8.68 -9.73 -4.40
C LYS A 3 9.60 -8.52 -4.29
N LEU A 4 9.28 -7.60 -3.40
CA LEU A 4 10.15 -6.50 -2.99
C LEU A 4 10.68 -6.75 -1.57
N SER A 5 11.81 -6.12 -1.25
CA SER A 5 12.42 -6.16 0.09
C SER A 5 13.09 -4.81 0.32
N HIS A 6 12.36 -3.91 0.97
CA HIS A 6 12.86 -2.58 1.30
C HIS A 6 13.39 -2.54 2.74
N THR A 7 14.07 -1.45 3.08
CA THR A 7 14.54 -1.19 4.44
C THR A 7 13.35 -1.02 5.40
N GLY A 8 13.58 -1.34 6.68
CA GLY A 8 12.59 -1.17 7.75
C GLY A 8 12.41 0.27 8.23
N PHE A 9 12.89 1.25 7.47
CA PHE A 9 12.89 2.67 7.84
C PHE A 9 12.21 3.52 6.76
N ILE A 10 11.79 4.71 7.16
CA ILE A 10 11.16 5.69 6.27
C ILE A 10 11.51 7.12 6.73
N SER A 11 11.47 8.08 5.81
CA SER A 11 11.62 9.51 6.13
C SER A 11 10.29 10.17 6.50
N LYS A 12 10.33 11.27 7.25
CA LYS A 12 9.15 12.11 7.50
C LYS A 12 8.61 12.68 6.19
N ASP A 13 9.49 13.07 5.27
CA ASP A 13 9.13 13.59 3.93
C ASP A 13 8.31 12.59 3.11
N ASP A 14 8.64 11.30 3.15
CA ASP A 14 7.88 10.26 2.46
C ASP A 14 6.44 10.14 3.00
N LEU A 15 6.26 10.30 4.31
CA LEU A 15 4.94 10.30 4.94
C LEU A 15 4.15 11.56 4.62
N LEU A 16 4.81 12.73 4.57
CA LEU A 16 4.18 13.99 4.13
C LEU A 16 3.71 13.91 2.66
N LYS A 17 4.49 13.25 1.79
CA LYS A 17 4.08 12.97 0.39
C LYS A 17 2.87 12.03 0.29
N LEU A 18 2.54 11.31 1.36
CA LEU A 18 1.28 10.58 1.51
C LEU A 18 0.16 11.46 2.10
N GLU A 19 0.25 12.78 2.03
CA GLU A 19 -0.79 13.69 2.54
C GLU A 19 -1.12 13.48 4.04
N LYS A 20 -0.20 12.87 4.82
CA LYS A 20 -0.31 12.82 6.29
C LYS A 20 0.03 14.18 6.87
N THR A 21 -0.69 14.59 7.92
CA THR A 21 -0.34 15.79 8.66
C THR A 21 0.87 15.55 9.55
N GLU A 22 1.57 16.61 9.93
CA GLU A 22 2.67 16.48 10.89
C GLU A 22 2.19 15.91 12.23
N GLU A 23 1.02 16.34 12.71
CA GLU A 23 0.42 15.84 13.95
C GLU A 23 0.17 14.32 13.90
N GLU A 24 -0.36 13.81 12.78
CA GLU A 24 -0.55 12.38 12.57
C GLU A 24 0.78 11.63 12.57
N ILE A 25 1.80 12.17 11.88
CA ILE A 25 3.13 11.57 11.84
C ILE A 25 3.73 11.51 13.25
N GLU A 26 3.69 12.60 14.00
CA GLU A 26 4.25 12.65 15.36
C GLU A 26 3.57 11.70 16.34
N LYS A 27 2.25 11.50 16.17
CA LYS A 27 1.46 10.60 17.00
C LYS A 27 1.73 9.12 16.68
N GLU A 28 1.89 8.77 15.41
CA GLU A 28 1.98 7.37 14.96
C GLU A 28 3.40 6.84 14.83
N SER A 29 4.40 7.72 14.66
CA SER A 29 5.75 7.33 14.25
C SER A 29 6.68 7.10 15.43
N ILE A 30 7.50 6.05 15.30
CA ILE A 30 8.58 5.73 16.24
C ILE A 30 9.89 6.23 15.62
N TYR A 31 10.52 7.22 16.26
CA TYR A 31 11.74 7.84 15.77
C TYR A 31 12.99 7.08 16.24
N VAL A 32 13.96 6.95 15.35
CA VAL A 32 15.28 6.38 15.65
C VAL A 32 16.17 7.50 16.20
N LEU A 33 16.61 7.36 17.45
CA LEU A 33 17.45 8.37 18.12
C LEU A 33 18.79 8.57 17.39
N ASN A 34 19.47 7.47 17.06
CA ASN A 34 20.77 7.48 16.40
C ASN A 34 20.64 7.21 14.89
N LYS A 35 19.82 8.02 14.21
CA LYS A 35 19.59 7.88 12.77
C LYS A 35 20.87 8.13 11.95
N LEU A 36 21.07 7.32 10.91
CA LEU A 36 22.21 7.47 9.98
C LEU A 36 22.02 8.64 9.01
N SER A 37 20.78 8.92 8.61
CA SER A 37 20.39 10.08 7.80
C SER A 37 18.90 10.37 7.99
N SER A 38 18.38 11.43 7.35
CA SER A 38 16.94 11.75 7.32
C SER A 38 16.10 10.65 6.67
N ASP A 39 16.68 9.83 5.79
CA ASP A 39 15.97 8.72 5.14
C ASP A 39 15.70 7.54 6.09
N TYR A 40 16.39 7.50 7.24
CA TYR A 40 16.31 6.42 8.23
C TYR A 40 15.78 6.90 9.59
N GLU A 41 15.00 7.99 9.61
CA GLU A 41 14.63 8.64 10.86
C GLU A 41 13.43 8.03 11.58
N ILE A 42 12.54 7.34 10.86
CA ILE A 42 11.34 6.70 11.41
C ILE A 42 11.37 5.20 11.14
N MET A 43 11.03 4.40 12.15
CA MET A 43 10.72 2.98 11.98
C MET A 43 9.45 2.85 11.12
N ARG A 44 9.53 2.09 10.05
CA ARG A 44 8.51 2.07 9.01
C ARG A 44 7.15 1.61 9.54
N ASN A 45 6.15 2.50 9.51
CA ASN A 45 4.76 2.22 9.91
C ASN A 45 3.86 1.79 8.73
N THR A 46 4.34 1.91 7.49
CA THR A 46 3.65 1.49 6.27
C THR A 46 4.61 1.16 5.12
N HIS A 47 4.29 0.18 4.27
CA HIS A 47 5.09 -0.17 3.08
C HIS A 47 4.83 0.77 1.88
N ILE A 48 3.80 1.61 1.95
CA ILE A 48 3.27 2.32 0.79
C ILE A 48 4.32 3.20 0.11
N PRO A 49 5.12 4.03 0.82
CA PRO A 49 6.08 4.91 0.17
C PRO A 49 7.17 4.14 -0.57
N SER A 50 7.70 3.08 0.03
CA SER A 50 8.71 2.22 -0.60
C SER A 50 8.20 1.58 -1.90
N ILE A 51 6.96 1.06 -1.86
CA ILE A 51 6.31 0.48 -3.05
C ILE A 51 6.08 1.55 -4.12
N LEU A 52 5.59 2.74 -3.75
CA LEU A 52 5.34 3.82 -4.71
C LEU A 52 6.64 4.37 -5.32
N LYS A 53 7.75 4.41 -4.56
CA LYS A 53 9.08 4.71 -5.10
C LYS A 53 9.51 3.69 -6.16
N THR A 54 9.29 2.40 -5.89
CA THR A 54 9.57 1.32 -6.88
C THR A 54 8.71 1.48 -8.14
N VAL A 55 7.42 1.77 -7.98
CA VAL A 55 6.52 2.05 -9.12
C VAL A 55 7.02 3.26 -9.91
N SER A 56 7.29 4.38 -9.25
CA SER A 56 7.76 5.64 -9.87
C SER A 56 9.08 5.44 -10.64
N TYR A 57 10.01 4.68 -10.07
CA TYR A 57 11.26 4.31 -10.75
C TYR A 57 11.01 3.52 -12.05
N ASN A 58 10.15 2.49 -11.98
CA ASN A 58 9.85 1.65 -13.13
C ASN A 58 9.06 2.40 -14.20
N GLU A 59 8.10 3.25 -13.81
CA GLU A 59 7.37 4.12 -14.75
C GLU A 59 8.32 5.05 -15.51
N ARG A 60 9.34 5.63 -14.84
CA ARG A 60 10.38 6.44 -15.50
C ARG A 60 11.20 5.63 -16.50
N MET A 61 11.40 4.34 -16.24
CA MET A 61 12.04 3.38 -17.15
C MET A 61 11.08 2.80 -18.20
N GLN A 62 9.88 3.39 -18.35
CA GLN A 62 8.84 2.94 -19.29
C GLN A 62 8.32 1.51 -19.02
N ASN A 63 8.46 1.03 -17.78
CA ASN A 63 7.91 -0.22 -17.29
C ASN A 63 6.70 0.06 -16.39
N ASP A 64 5.51 0.10 -16.98
CA ASP A 64 4.26 0.52 -16.32
C ASP A 64 3.29 -0.64 -16.03
N ASN A 65 3.65 -1.87 -16.39
CA ASN A 65 2.88 -3.09 -16.10
C ASN A 65 3.49 -3.88 -14.94
N LEU A 66 3.21 -3.46 -13.70
CA LEU A 66 3.84 -3.98 -12.51
C LEU A 66 2.84 -4.77 -11.66
N LYS A 67 3.30 -5.88 -11.08
CA LYS A 67 2.57 -6.67 -10.08
C LYS A 67 3.50 -6.98 -8.93
N LEU A 68 3.49 -6.14 -7.91
CA LEU A 68 4.47 -6.13 -6.83
C LEU A 68 3.84 -6.61 -5.52
N TYR A 69 4.65 -7.22 -4.66
CA TYR A 69 4.24 -7.50 -3.29
C TYR A 69 5.42 -7.40 -2.32
N GLU A 70 5.11 -7.10 -1.07
CA GLU A 70 6.06 -7.10 0.04
C GLU A 70 5.40 -7.70 1.28
N ILE A 71 6.12 -8.58 1.96
CA ILE A 71 5.76 -9.13 3.27
C ILE A 71 6.87 -8.72 4.22
N ALA A 72 6.56 -7.85 5.16
CA ALA A 72 7.53 -7.32 6.11
C ALA A 72 6.82 -6.71 7.33
N ALA A 73 7.62 -6.45 8.36
CA ALA A 73 7.24 -5.76 9.58
C ALA A 73 6.85 -4.31 9.32
N VAL A 74 5.81 -3.85 10.03
CA VAL A 74 5.56 -2.44 10.32
C VAL A 74 5.43 -2.21 11.81
N PHE A 75 5.79 -1.02 12.24
CA PHE A 75 5.78 -0.61 13.64
C PHE A 75 4.65 0.42 13.84
N LYS A 76 3.76 0.14 14.78
CA LYS A 76 2.61 1.01 15.10
C LYS A 76 2.60 1.31 16.60
N GLU A 77 1.83 2.34 16.96
CA GLU A 77 1.49 2.68 18.36
C GLU A 77 2.70 3.16 19.21
N LYS A 78 3.10 4.41 18.99
CA LYS A 78 4.10 5.13 19.81
C LYS A 78 3.75 5.15 21.31
N GLU A 79 2.46 5.12 21.65
CA GLU A 79 1.96 5.13 23.03
C GLU A 79 2.44 3.94 23.88
N ASN A 80 2.89 2.83 23.27
CA ASN A 80 3.45 1.69 24.01
C ASN A 80 4.94 1.83 24.37
N LEU A 81 5.56 3.01 24.19
CA LEU A 81 6.96 3.26 24.54
C LEU A 81 7.18 3.64 26.02
N GLU A 82 6.15 3.58 26.88
CA GLU A 82 6.33 3.68 28.33
C GLU A 82 7.28 2.59 28.84
N ASP A 83 8.08 2.94 29.85
CA ASP A 83 9.25 2.18 30.34
C ASP A 83 9.00 0.65 30.40
N ASN A 84 9.80 -0.10 29.62
CA ASN A 84 9.86 -1.57 29.56
C ASN A 84 8.78 -2.33 28.78
N LYS A 85 7.97 -1.69 27.91
CA LYS A 85 7.11 -2.42 26.97
C LYS A 85 7.80 -2.68 25.63
N GLU A 86 7.61 -3.88 25.10
CA GLU A 86 8.14 -4.27 23.78
C GLU A 86 7.44 -3.48 22.65
N LEU A 87 8.22 -3.12 21.64
CA LEU A 87 7.71 -2.53 20.40
C LEU A 87 6.75 -3.52 19.73
N LYS A 88 5.53 -3.07 19.43
CA LYS A 88 4.58 -3.88 18.66
C LYS A 88 4.95 -3.87 17.19
N GLU A 89 5.41 -5.01 16.72
CA GLU A 89 5.60 -5.33 15.31
C GLU A 89 4.38 -6.06 14.76
N GLU A 90 3.91 -5.63 13.59
CA GLU A 90 2.93 -6.36 12.80
C GLU A 90 3.53 -6.74 11.45
N THR A 91 3.57 -8.04 11.12
CA THR A 91 3.88 -8.47 9.76
C THR A 91 2.68 -8.20 8.85
N ILE A 92 2.86 -7.38 7.82
CA ILE A 92 1.81 -7.07 6.85
C ILE A 92 2.20 -7.52 5.44
N LEU A 93 1.21 -7.95 4.66
CA LEU A 93 1.33 -8.12 3.22
C LEU A 93 0.81 -6.86 2.54
N THR A 94 1.61 -6.28 1.64
CA THR A 94 1.16 -5.22 0.73
C THR A 94 1.31 -5.69 -0.70
N ILE A 95 0.26 -5.49 -1.50
CA ILE A 95 0.24 -5.81 -2.93
C ILE A 95 0.00 -4.53 -3.73
N CYS A 96 0.64 -4.42 -4.88
CA CYS A 96 0.49 -3.28 -5.79
C CYS A 96 0.38 -3.78 -7.23
N ARG A 97 -0.48 -3.11 -7.99
CA ARG A 97 -0.72 -3.42 -9.39
C ARG A 97 -0.80 -2.13 -10.20
N THR A 98 -0.11 -2.11 -11.32
CA THR A 98 -0.20 -1.08 -12.36
C THR A 98 -0.35 -1.80 -13.70
N SER A 99 -1.16 -1.25 -14.60
CA SER A 99 -1.24 -1.72 -15.98
C SER A 99 -0.90 -0.61 -16.96
N ASN A 100 -0.30 -0.99 -18.08
CA ASN A 100 -0.11 -0.11 -19.21
C ASN A 100 -1.46 0.24 -19.84
N LYS A 101 -1.85 1.52 -19.79
CA LYS A 101 -3.11 2.02 -20.35
C LYS A 101 -3.08 2.19 -21.87
N LYS A 102 -1.92 2.06 -22.52
CA LYS A 102 -1.74 2.22 -23.97
C LYS A 102 -1.90 0.91 -24.74
N LEU A 103 -1.99 -0.24 -24.06
CA LEU A 103 -2.30 -1.53 -24.69
C LEU A 103 -3.81 -1.66 -24.93
N ILE A 104 -4.30 -0.98 -25.96
CA ILE A 104 -5.50 -1.40 -26.68
C ILE A 104 -5.12 -2.61 -27.54
N ASN A 105 -5.40 -3.82 -27.05
CA ASN A 105 -5.26 -5.02 -27.88
C ASN A 105 -6.34 -5.01 -28.96
N PHE A 106 -5.96 -4.70 -30.19
CA PHE A 106 -6.73 -5.07 -31.37
C PHE A 106 -6.37 -6.51 -31.71
N ASP A 107 -7.15 -7.46 -31.22
CA ASP A 107 -7.04 -8.83 -31.70
C ASP A 107 -7.41 -8.84 -33.18
N SER A 108 -6.54 -9.43 -34.02
CA SER A 108 -6.63 -9.45 -35.49
C SER A 108 -7.78 -10.30 -36.04
N THR A 109 -8.65 -10.80 -35.16
CA THR A 109 -9.79 -11.65 -35.48
C THR A 109 -11.07 -10.93 -35.05
N GLY A 110 -11.55 -10.01 -35.90
CA GLY A 110 -12.93 -9.55 -35.93
C GLY A 110 -13.55 -9.18 -34.58
N SER A 111 -13.42 -7.89 -34.21
CA SER A 111 -14.48 -7.14 -33.53
C SER A 111 -14.98 -7.68 -32.18
N LYS A 112 -14.12 -7.73 -31.17
CA LYS A 112 -14.55 -7.49 -29.78
C LYS A 112 -13.56 -6.52 -29.14
N MET A 113 -14.04 -5.33 -28.77
CA MET A 113 -13.30 -4.46 -27.85
C MET A 113 -13.06 -5.25 -26.56
N ASN A 114 -11.83 -5.70 -26.35
CA ASN A 114 -11.43 -6.30 -25.08
C ASN A 114 -11.42 -5.18 -24.03
N TYR A 115 -12.53 -5.03 -23.29
CA TYR A 115 -12.57 -4.13 -22.14
C TYR A 115 -11.52 -4.58 -21.14
N GLN A 116 -10.42 -3.83 -21.03
CA GLN A 116 -9.41 -4.07 -20.00
C GLN A 116 -10.05 -3.78 -18.65
N GLU A 117 -10.18 -4.82 -17.82
CA GLU A 117 -10.69 -4.68 -16.47
C GLU A 117 -9.78 -3.73 -15.68
N SER A 118 -10.38 -2.78 -14.97
CA SER A 118 -9.59 -1.76 -14.26
C SER A 118 -8.69 -2.38 -13.18
N ASP A 119 -7.50 -1.81 -12.98
CA ASP A 119 -6.50 -2.31 -12.03
C ASP A 119 -7.05 -2.57 -10.62
N ILE A 120 -8.01 -1.76 -10.18
CA ILE A 120 -8.62 -1.92 -8.84
C ILE A 120 -9.50 -3.18 -8.74
N TYR A 121 -10.17 -3.59 -9.81
CA TYR A 121 -10.95 -4.84 -9.82
C TYR A 121 -10.03 -6.06 -9.89
N LEU A 122 -8.94 -5.98 -10.65
CA LEU A 122 -7.92 -7.03 -10.68
C LEU A 122 -7.24 -7.17 -9.32
N LEU A 123 -6.89 -6.05 -8.67
CA LEU A 123 -6.33 -6.02 -7.32
C LEU A 123 -7.31 -6.60 -6.29
N LYS A 124 -8.61 -6.29 -6.41
CA LYS A 124 -9.68 -6.88 -5.59
C LYS A 124 -9.71 -8.40 -5.71
N LYS A 125 -9.70 -8.93 -6.93
CA LYS A 125 -9.65 -10.38 -7.18
C LYS A 125 -8.40 -11.02 -6.58
N ASP A 126 -7.24 -10.37 -6.72
CA ASP A 126 -5.98 -10.87 -6.15
C ASP A 126 -6.05 -10.89 -4.61
N ALA A 127 -6.54 -9.82 -3.98
CA ALA A 127 -6.69 -9.74 -2.52
C ALA A 127 -7.66 -10.79 -1.97
N GLU A 128 -8.83 -10.96 -2.59
CA GLU A 128 -9.83 -11.95 -2.16
C GLU A 128 -9.28 -13.38 -2.29
N LYS A 129 -8.59 -13.69 -3.40
CA LYS A 129 -7.91 -14.98 -3.56
C LYS A 129 -6.89 -15.24 -2.45
N ILE A 130 -6.11 -14.22 -2.09
CA ILE A 130 -5.12 -14.33 -1.01
C ILE A 130 -5.82 -14.59 0.32
N LEU A 131 -6.88 -13.84 0.65
CA LEU A 131 -7.67 -14.04 1.87
C LEU A 131 -8.23 -15.47 1.95
N HIS A 132 -8.83 -15.96 0.88
CA HIS A 132 -9.32 -17.33 0.80
C HIS A 132 -8.20 -18.37 0.96
N TYR A 133 -7.05 -18.14 0.31
CA TYR A 133 -5.90 -19.05 0.38
C TYR A 133 -5.34 -19.18 1.81
N ILE A 134 -5.36 -18.10 2.59
CA ILE A 134 -4.95 -18.12 4.02
C ILE A 134 -6.07 -18.55 4.97
N GLY A 135 -7.18 -19.08 4.44
CA GLY A 135 -8.30 -19.62 5.24
C GLY A 135 -9.35 -18.60 5.67
N ILE A 136 -9.23 -17.34 5.26
CA ILE A 136 -10.20 -16.27 5.57
C ILE A 136 -11.31 -16.28 4.49
N ASN A 137 -12.38 -17.00 4.79
CA ASN A 137 -13.49 -17.21 3.84
C ASN A 137 -14.72 -16.34 4.11
N LYS A 138 -14.80 -15.70 5.27
CA LYS A 138 -15.94 -14.86 5.68
C LYS A 138 -15.42 -13.50 6.16
N PHE A 139 -15.85 -12.45 5.50
CA PHE A 139 -15.52 -11.07 5.83
C PHE A 139 -16.63 -10.14 5.30
N ASN A 140 -16.79 -8.99 5.94
CA ASN A 140 -17.64 -7.92 5.47
C ASN A 140 -16.81 -6.95 4.62
N ILE A 141 -17.42 -6.44 3.56
CA ILE A 141 -16.82 -5.41 2.70
C ILE A 141 -17.50 -4.08 3.03
N ALA A 142 -16.72 -3.09 3.45
CA ALA A 142 -17.17 -1.72 3.66
C ALA A 142 -16.53 -0.79 2.63
N LYS A 143 -17.34 0.05 1.97
CA LYS A 143 -16.83 1.16 1.15
C LYS A 143 -16.54 2.34 2.07
N ASN A 144 -15.35 2.92 1.95
CA ASN A 144 -14.93 4.04 2.78
C ASN A 144 -14.76 5.30 1.92
N GLU A 145 -15.58 6.32 2.18
CA GLU A 145 -15.57 7.60 1.46
C GLU A 145 -14.73 8.67 2.17
N ASN A 146 -14.35 8.46 3.44
CA ASN A 146 -13.81 9.48 4.32
C ASN A 146 -12.27 9.56 4.39
N ASN A 147 -11.54 8.80 3.55
CA ASN A 147 -10.08 8.77 3.62
C ASN A 147 -9.44 9.78 2.65
N SER A 148 -9.19 10.99 3.16
CA SER A 148 -8.67 12.19 2.47
C SER A 148 -7.47 11.93 1.55
N ILE A 149 -6.56 11.04 1.96
CA ILE A 149 -5.26 10.76 1.31
C ILE A 149 -5.42 10.08 -0.08
N LEU A 150 -6.58 9.48 -0.34
CA LEU A 150 -6.78 8.49 -1.41
C LEU A 150 -8.08 8.78 -2.15
N HIS A 151 -8.25 8.26 -3.37
CA HIS A 151 -9.41 8.64 -4.19
C HIS A 151 -10.72 8.29 -3.46
N ALA A 152 -11.49 9.32 -3.08
CA ALA A 152 -12.82 9.17 -2.48
C ALA A 152 -13.69 8.28 -3.38
N GLY A 153 -14.41 7.33 -2.78
CA GLY A 153 -15.28 6.37 -3.49
C GLY A 153 -14.59 5.13 -4.08
N GLN A 154 -13.27 4.94 -3.91
CA GLN A 154 -12.53 3.76 -4.41
C GLN A 154 -11.64 3.09 -3.35
N THR A 155 -12.04 3.21 -2.08
CA THR A 155 -11.43 2.48 -0.96
C THR A 155 -12.39 1.39 -0.47
N ILE A 156 -11.86 0.17 -0.35
CA ILE A 156 -12.59 -1.04 0.05
C ILE A 156 -11.89 -1.60 1.28
N ASP A 157 -12.60 -1.66 2.40
CA ASP A 157 -12.13 -2.26 3.63
C ASP A 157 -12.74 -3.66 3.81
N TYR A 158 -11.89 -4.62 4.17
CA TYR A 158 -12.27 -5.98 4.52
C TYR A 158 -12.26 -6.11 6.05
N ILE A 159 -13.37 -6.58 6.63
CA ILE A 159 -13.60 -6.53 8.08
C ILE A 159 -14.08 -7.91 8.58
N ILE A 160 -13.54 -8.35 9.72
CA ILE A 160 -14.02 -9.53 10.45
C ILE A 160 -14.43 -9.08 11.85
N GLY A 161 -15.70 -9.27 12.20
CA GLY A 161 -16.28 -8.68 13.41
C GLY A 161 -16.11 -7.17 13.38
N ASN A 162 -15.34 -6.62 14.31
CA ASN A 162 -15.02 -5.19 14.40
C ASN A 162 -13.59 -4.86 13.94
N LYS A 163 -12.82 -5.84 13.49
CA LYS A 163 -11.41 -5.67 13.11
C LYS A 163 -11.28 -5.55 11.60
N LYS A 164 -10.67 -4.45 11.14
CA LYS A 164 -10.25 -4.30 9.75
C LYS A 164 -9.01 -5.16 9.48
N ILE A 165 -9.10 -6.05 8.50
CA ILE A 165 -8.05 -7.01 8.16
C ILE A 165 -7.26 -6.62 6.90
N ALA A 166 -7.88 -5.89 5.98
CA ALA A 166 -7.24 -5.42 4.77
C ALA A 166 -7.92 -4.14 4.26
N THR A 167 -7.16 -3.31 3.57
CA THR A 167 -7.68 -2.14 2.86
C THR A 167 -7.14 -2.16 1.44
N LEU A 168 -8.03 -2.07 0.47
CA LEU A 168 -7.72 -1.88 -0.95
C LEU A 168 -8.06 -0.47 -1.34
N ARG A 169 -7.22 0.12 -2.18
CA ARG A 169 -7.36 1.51 -2.58
C ARG A 169 -6.70 1.75 -3.91
N LYS A 170 -7.25 2.66 -4.70
CA LYS A 170 -6.54 3.25 -5.83
C LYS A 170 -5.69 4.43 -5.34
N SER A 171 -4.40 4.42 -5.64
CA SER A 171 -3.56 5.59 -5.37
C SER A 171 -4.04 6.77 -6.22
N LYS A 172 -4.14 7.96 -5.62
CA LYS A 172 -4.10 9.20 -6.40
C LYS A 172 -2.74 9.27 -7.10
N LYS A 173 -2.64 9.99 -8.22
CA LYS A 173 -1.33 10.40 -8.75
C LYS A 173 -0.71 11.35 -7.72
N THR A 174 -0.01 10.81 -6.74
CA THR A 174 0.75 11.59 -5.76
C THR A 174 2.11 11.95 -6.36
N ASN A 175 2.64 13.11 -5.99
CA ASN A 175 3.92 13.65 -6.46
C ASN A 175 5.14 12.94 -5.85
N ILE A 176 5.11 11.60 -5.76
CA ILE A 176 6.28 10.81 -5.33
C ILE A 176 7.22 10.72 -6.54
N LYS A 177 7.95 11.80 -6.77
CA LYS A 177 9.08 11.86 -7.71
C LYS A 177 10.34 11.32 -7.03
#